data_AF-A0A117MU67-F1
#
_entry.id   AF-A0A117MU67-F1
#
_cell.length_a   1.000
_cell.length_b   1.000
_cell.length_c   1.000
_cell.angle_alpha   90.00
_cell.angle_beta   90.00
_cell.angle_gamma   90.00
#
_symmetry.space_group_name_H-M   'P 1'
#
loop_
_entity.id
_entity.type
_entity.pdbx_description
1 polymer ?
#
loop_
_entity_poly.entity_id
_entity_poly.type
_entity_poly.pdbx_seq_one_letter_code
_entity_poly.pdbx_strand_id
1 'polypeptide(L)'
;MSDPRYNDLSGDGISVANDAARLAWNDTLEALMAHAATTPEHLARALAADPDFALAHAAKGLMLLSLARSELLAPARNCLAKARSAALLRRVTRRETMVIEALALWLEDSPRRAAERLEAILLAHPLDVLALKLSHGLRFMLGDQSEMLVTLRRVAPGFGESHPLAGFVHGCHAFALEERGFYAQAERAGRHAVSLSPRDAWGRHAVAHVLEMTGRVAEGITWLGDGRSFAHANNLRFHIFWHLALFRLERGETGEVLRLYDEEIRAEPTDDYRDIANGASLLARLEYAGVDVGDRWHELATKAEGRIDDGRLVFADLHYAVSLLGAGHADGAHAIAHGLLKDAAGHPSDERRAAARNGALAAFGLIAFQERDYNEAARLLGAARDGLCVIGGSHAQRDLFEQAYAEGLIRAGQHDRAAHLLEDRLGRRGGANLFAARRLARLHDGGAGRLATLAVASTPLAIAH
;
A
#
# COMPACT_ATOMS: atom_id res chain seq x y z
N MET A 1 -15.63 43.04 -0.12
CA MET A 1 -14.73 41.89 0.14
C MET A 1 -13.97 41.67 -1.15
N SER A 2 -12.63 41.81 -1.18
CA SER A 2 -11.89 41.50 -2.40
C SER A 2 -11.71 39.98 -2.49
N ASP A 3 -12.11 39.40 -3.60
CA ASP A 3 -11.83 38.00 -3.91
C ASP A 3 -10.32 37.72 -3.90
N PRO A 4 -9.90 36.48 -3.61
CA PRO A 4 -8.50 36.08 -3.73
C PRO A 4 -7.98 36.43 -5.13
N ARG A 5 -6.80 37.06 -5.19
CA ARG A 5 -6.21 37.59 -6.42
C ARG A 5 -5.80 36.49 -7.42
N TYR A 6 -5.62 35.27 -6.93
CA TYR A 6 -5.02 34.17 -7.66
C TYR A 6 -5.85 32.89 -7.47
N ASN A 7 -5.99 32.12 -8.54
CA ASN A 7 -6.55 30.78 -8.51
C ASN A 7 -5.46 29.75 -8.77
N ASP A 8 -5.57 28.58 -8.15
CA ASP A 8 -4.68 27.45 -8.41
C ASP A 8 -5.15 26.62 -9.62
N LEU A 9 -4.46 25.51 -9.87
CA LEU A 9 -4.74 24.59 -10.99
C LEU A 9 -6.13 23.93 -10.92
N SER A 10 -6.78 23.95 -9.76
CA SER A 10 -8.17 23.48 -9.57
C SER A 10 -9.21 24.54 -9.94
N GLY A 11 -8.76 25.77 -10.22
CA GLY A 11 -9.63 26.92 -10.47
C GLY A 11 -10.09 27.63 -9.19
N ASP A 12 -9.60 27.21 -8.01
CA ASP A 12 -10.03 27.73 -6.72
C ASP A 12 -9.10 28.84 -6.21
N GLY A 13 -9.69 29.86 -5.59
CA GLY A 13 -8.96 30.98 -5.00
C GLY A 13 -8.01 30.56 -3.88
N ILE A 14 -6.79 31.11 -3.89
CA ILE A 14 -5.73 30.84 -2.91
C ILE A 14 -5.11 32.14 -2.38
N SER A 15 -4.59 32.10 -1.14
CA SER A 15 -4.11 33.30 -0.43
C SER A 15 -2.69 33.76 -0.79
N VAL A 16 -2.08 33.23 -1.86
CA VAL A 16 -0.66 33.50 -2.20
C VAL A 16 -0.35 34.97 -2.41
N ALA A 17 0.86 35.38 -1.99
CA ALA A 17 1.30 36.77 -2.06
C ALA A 17 1.68 37.24 -3.48
N ASN A 18 2.11 36.32 -4.35
CA ASN A 18 2.65 36.65 -5.66
C ASN A 18 2.45 35.51 -6.68
N ASP A 19 2.61 35.86 -7.96
CA ASP A 19 2.40 34.94 -9.08
C ASP A 19 3.45 33.81 -9.14
N ALA A 20 4.69 34.07 -8.68
CA ALA A 20 5.74 33.06 -8.64
C ALA A 20 5.38 31.91 -7.67
N ALA A 21 4.82 32.24 -6.50
CA ALA A 21 4.30 31.26 -5.55
C ALA A 21 3.10 30.50 -6.12
N ARG A 22 2.18 31.17 -6.84
CA ARG A 22 1.05 30.52 -7.53
C ARG A 22 1.53 29.49 -8.56
N LEU A 23 2.49 29.87 -9.42
CA LEU A 23 3.01 28.97 -10.45
C LEU A 23 3.74 27.77 -9.84
N ALA A 24 4.60 28.00 -8.83
CA ALA A 24 5.26 26.91 -8.12
C ALA A 24 4.29 25.99 -7.38
N TRP A 25 3.18 26.53 -6.88
CA TRP A 25 2.09 25.75 -6.29
C TRP A 25 1.35 24.90 -7.32
N ASN A 26 1.07 25.44 -8.51
CA ASN A 26 0.46 24.66 -9.60
C ASN A 26 1.37 23.51 -10.03
N ASP A 27 2.69 23.75 -10.15
CA ASP A 27 3.67 22.69 -10.41
C ASP A 27 3.65 21.62 -9.30
N THR A 28 3.46 22.05 -8.04
CA THR A 28 3.35 21.12 -6.90
C THR A 28 2.10 20.25 -7.00
N LEU A 29 0.94 20.81 -7.35
CA LEU A 29 -0.31 20.07 -7.50
C LEU A 29 -0.20 19.03 -8.62
N GLU A 30 0.32 19.41 -9.78
CA GLU A 30 0.49 18.49 -10.91
C GLU A 30 1.50 17.38 -10.58
N ALA A 31 2.65 17.73 -9.98
CA ALA A 31 3.65 16.76 -9.55
C ALA A 31 3.11 15.78 -8.51
N LEU A 32 2.34 16.26 -7.54
CA LEU A 32 1.66 15.43 -6.54
C LEU A 32 0.69 14.44 -7.21
N MET A 33 -0.12 14.91 -8.15
CA MET A 33 -1.07 14.06 -8.88
C MET A 33 -0.36 12.97 -9.70
N ALA A 34 0.77 13.32 -10.31
CA ALA A 34 1.60 12.40 -11.09
C ALA A 34 2.47 11.46 -10.24
N HIS A 35 2.49 11.59 -8.90
CA HIS A 35 3.50 10.96 -8.04
C HIS A 35 4.94 11.29 -8.44
N ALA A 36 5.18 12.47 -9.01
CA ALA A 36 6.51 12.83 -9.50
C ALA A 36 7.51 13.00 -8.34
N ALA A 37 8.74 12.51 -8.56
CA ALA A 37 9.85 12.67 -7.62
C ALA A 37 10.14 14.15 -7.31
N THR A 38 9.80 15.07 -8.23
CA THR A 38 10.03 16.52 -8.11
C THR A 38 9.03 17.26 -7.20
N THR A 39 8.05 16.57 -6.61
CA THR A 39 7.01 17.19 -5.77
C THR A 39 7.60 18.00 -4.60
N PRO A 40 8.59 17.48 -3.82
CA PRO A 40 9.21 18.24 -2.74
C PRO A 40 9.90 19.54 -3.20
N GLU A 41 10.54 19.52 -4.36
CA GLU A 41 11.26 20.65 -4.95
C GLU A 41 10.28 21.75 -5.38
N HIS A 42 9.17 21.38 -6.03
CA HIS A 42 8.13 22.35 -6.40
C HIS A 42 7.49 22.98 -5.16
N LEU A 43 7.20 22.18 -4.12
CA LEU A 43 6.65 22.66 -2.85
C LEU A 43 7.62 23.60 -2.12
N ALA A 44 8.92 23.26 -2.12
CA ALA A 44 9.96 24.10 -1.55
C ALA A 44 10.06 25.45 -2.28
N ARG A 45 9.98 25.47 -3.61
CA ARG A 45 9.95 26.73 -4.39
C ARG A 45 8.71 27.57 -4.05
N ALA A 46 7.54 26.96 -3.90
CA ALA A 46 6.32 27.68 -3.51
C ALA A 46 6.49 28.36 -2.13
N LEU A 47 7.03 27.64 -1.14
CA LEU A 47 7.29 28.17 0.20
C LEU A 47 8.47 29.16 0.25
N ALA A 48 9.43 29.08 -0.67
CA ALA A 48 10.50 30.08 -0.78
C ALA A 48 9.98 31.39 -1.38
N ALA A 49 9.09 31.32 -2.36
CA ALA A 49 8.46 32.48 -2.98
C ALA A 49 7.40 33.15 -2.07
N ASP A 50 6.75 32.37 -1.20
CA ASP A 50 5.77 32.85 -0.22
C ASP A 50 5.89 32.05 1.09
N PRO A 51 6.78 32.47 2.02
CA PRO A 51 7.00 31.79 3.30
C PRO A 51 5.75 31.69 4.19
N ASP A 52 4.78 32.58 4.00
CA ASP A 52 3.53 32.62 4.76
C ASP A 52 2.37 31.95 4.00
N PHE A 53 2.67 31.01 3.09
CA PHE A 53 1.63 30.25 2.41
C PHE A 53 1.04 29.13 3.26
N ALA A 54 -0.05 29.46 3.96
CA ALA A 54 -0.72 28.56 4.89
C ALA A 54 -1.13 27.21 4.28
N LEU A 55 -1.68 27.19 3.06
CA LEU A 55 -2.06 25.96 2.37
C LEU A 55 -0.87 25.04 2.12
N ALA A 56 0.24 25.59 1.63
CA ALA A 56 1.44 24.82 1.33
C ALA A 56 2.06 24.23 2.60
N HIS A 57 2.07 24.96 3.71
CA HIS A 57 2.49 24.40 5.00
C HIS A 57 1.57 23.27 5.45
N ALA A 58 0.25 23.44 5.38
CA ALA A 58 -0.69 22.40 5.77
C ALA A 58 -0.57 21.14 4.89
N ALA A 59 -0.48 21.31 3.57
CA ALA A 59 -0.25 20.24 2.61
C ALA A 59 1.07 19.51 2.87
N LYS A 60 2.16 20.24 3.14
CA LYS A 60 3.45 19.67 3.53
C LYS A 60 3.31 18.79 4.77
N GLY A 61 2.59 19.25 5.80
CA GLY A 61 2.35 18.47 7.00
C GLY A 61 1.62 17.15 6.71
N LEU A 62 0.56 17.20 5.89
CA LEU A 62 -0.21 16.02 5.50
C LEU A 62 0.66 15.02 4.69
N MET A 63 1.49 15.52 3.76
CA MET A 63 2.44 14.70 3.01
C MET A 63 3.48 14.03 3.92
N LEU A 64 4.00 14.74 4.93
CA LEU A 64 4.94 14.17 5.90
C LEU A 64 4.30 13.05 6.73
N LEU A 65 3.05 13.23 7.16
CA LEU A 65 2.31 12.19 7.89
C LEU A 65 2.05 10.94 7.03
N SER A 66 1.85 11.11 5.71
CA SER A 66 1.62 9.99 4.79
C SER A 66 2.84 9.05 4.63
N LEU A 67 4.02 9.50 5.05
CA LEU A 67 5.23 8.67 5.07
C LEU A 67 5.27 7.72 6.28
N ALA A 68 4.34 7.84 7.24
CA ALA A 68 4.19 6.94 8.38
C ALA A 68 5.47 6.70 9.20
N ARG A 69 6.30 7.74 9.37
CA ARG A 69 7.53 7.69 10.18
C ARG A 69 7.37 8.52 11.46
N SER A 70 7.77 7.97 12.60
CA SER A 70 7.55 8.60 13.90
C SER A 70 8.28 9.94 14.05
N GLU A 71 9.50 10.05 13.51
CA GLU A 71 10.33 11.26 13.56
C GLU A 71 9.73 12.42 12.77
N LEU A 72 8.82 12.16 11.83
CA LEU A 72 8.17 13.19 11.02
C LEU A 72 7.00 13.88 11.73
N LEU A 73 6.57 13.39 12.89
CA LEU A 73 5.52 14.03 13.68
C LEU A 73 5.91 15.44 14.11
N ALA A 74 7.14 15.65 14.58
CA ALA A 74 7.61 16.97 15.00
C ALA A 74 7.68 17.97 13.81
N PRO A 75 8.28 17.62 12.66
CA PRO A 75 8.16 18.39 11.42
C PRO A 75 6.72 18.69 11.00
N ALA A 76 5.80 17.73 11.09
CA ALA A 76 4.38 17.95 10.76
C ALA A 76 3.69 18.92 11.74
N ARG A 77 3.99 18.84 13.04
CA ARG A 77 3.53 19.83 14.04
C ARG A 77 4.06 21.23 13.76
N ASN A 78 5.31 21.35 13.33
CA ASN A 78 5.88 22.63 12.89
C ASN A 78 5.14 23.19 11.66
N CYS A 79 4.82 22.32 10.69
CA CYS A 79 4.00 22.72 9.54
C CYS A 79 2.62 23.24 9.97
N LEU A 80 1.95 22.59 10.92
CA LEU A 80 0.68 23.07 11.46
C LEU A 80 0.82 24.43 12.16
N ALA A 81 1.87 24.61 12.97
CA ALA A 81 2.13 25.88 13.65
C ALA A 81 2.36 27.02 12.65
N LYS A 82 3.18 26.78 11.61
CA LYS A 82 3.41 27.75 10.53
C LYS A 82 2.15 28.08 9.76
N ALA A 83 1.35 27.08 9.41
CA ALA A 83 0.09 27.29 8.71
C ALA A 83 -0.90 28.14 9.52
N ARG A 84 -1.00 27.90 10.85
CA ARG A 84 -1.82 28.70 11.76
C ARG A 84 -1.31 30.14 11.89
N SER A 85 0.00 30.33 12.06
CA SER A 85 0.60 31.66 12.11
C SER A 85 0.39 32.45 10.82
N ALA A 86 0.61 31.82 9.66
CA ALA A 86 0.34 32.41 8.36
C ALA A 86 -1.13 32.84 8.19
N ALA A 87 -2.08 32.03 8.68
CA ALA A 87 -3.50 32.35 8.65
C ALA A 87 -3.91 33.54 9.56
N LEU A 88 -3.05 33.92 10.52
CA LEU A 88 -3.22 35.16 11.31
C LEU A 88 -2.64 36.39 10.61
N LEU A 89 -1.59 36.21 9.81
CA LEU A 89 -0.92 37.31 9.09
C LEU A 89 -1.72 37.79 7.88
N ARG A 90 -2.43 36.87 7.21
CA ARG A 90 -3.28 37.18 6.06
C ARG A 90 -4.57 36.39 6.11
N ARG A 91 -5.63 36.99 5.57
CA ARG A 91 -6.93 36.31 5.44
C ARG A 91 -6.80 35.13 4.47
N VAL A 92 -6.97 33.92 5.00
CA VAL A 92 -7.04 32.69 4.21
C VAL A 92 -8.48 32.37 3.81
N THR A 93 -8.64 31.57 2.76
CA THR A 93 -9.95 31.08 2.32
C THR A 93 -10.50 30.00 3.26
N ARG A 94 -11.80 29.70 3.14
CA ARG A 94 -12.43 28.58 3.88
C ARG A 94 -11.78 27.25 3.53
N ARG A 95 -11.51 27.01 2.24
CA ARG A 95 -10.78 25.85 1.73
C ARG A 95 -9.43 25.66 2.44
N GLU A 96 -8.62 26.71 2.49
CA GLU A 96 -7.30 26.66 3.16
C GLU A 96 -7.43 26.35 4.66
N THR A 97 -8.42 26.95 5.32
CA THR A 97 -8.72 26.65 6.73
C THR A 97 -9.07 25.17 6.93
N MET A 98 -9.82 24.57 6.01
CA MET A 98 -10.20 23.15 6.07
C MET A 98 -9.01 22.20 5.92
N VAL A 99 -8.01 22.55 5.10
CA VAL A 99 -6.78 21.76 4.99
C VAL A 99 -5.93 21.86 6.28
N ILE A 100 -5.88 23.05 6.91
CA ILE A 100 -5.23 23.24 8.22
C ILE A 100 -5.95 22.40 9.30
N GLU A 101 -7.28 22.41 9.30
CA GLU A 101 -8.10 21.61 10.22
C GLU A 101 -7.89 20.11 10.00
N ALA A 102 -7.76 19.64 8.76
CA ALA A 102 -7.45 18.24 8.47
C ALA A 102 -6.07 17.81 9.01
N LEU A 103 -5.04 18.65 8.85
CA LEU A 103 -3.72 18.38 9.44
C LEU A 103 -3.78 18.31 10.97
N ALA A 104 -4.53 19.22 11.61
CA ALA A 104 -4.72 19.20 13.05
C ALA A 104 -5.40 17.90 13.52
N LEU A 105 -6.48 17.49 12.85
CA LEU A 105 -7.20 16.24 13.16
C LEU A 105 -6.29 15.02 13.04
N TRP A 106 -5.44 14.93 12.01
CA TRP A 106 -4.51 13.81 11.87
C TRP A 106 -3.44 13.84 12.98
N LEU A 107 -2.90 15.01 13.34
CA LEU A 107 -1.94 15.16 14.45
C LEU A 107 -2.52 14.89 15.84
N GLU A 108 -3.85 14.86 15.96
CA GLU A 108 -4.64 14.47 17.12
C GLU A 108 -5.09 12.98 17.04
N ASP A 109 -4.45 12.19 16.17
CA ASP A 109 -4.72 10.77 15.95
C ASP A 109 -6.16 10.47 15.49
N SER A 110 -6.76 11.41 14.74
CA SER A 110 -8.08 11.26 14.11
C SER A 110 -7.99 11.28 12.57
N PRO A 111 -7.26 10.34 11.93
CA PRO A 111 -7.04 10.34 10.49
C PRO A 111 -8.33 10.19 9.67
N ARG A 112 -9.31 9.39 10.12
CA ARG A 112 -10.62 9.31 9.44
C ARG A 112 -11.31 10.67 9.36
N ARG A 113 -11.34 11.40 10.48
CA ARG A 113 -11.91 12.76 10.55
C ARG A 113 -11.13 13.75 9.69
N ALA A 114 -9.82 13.57 9.56
CA ALA A 114 -9.00 14.36 8.64
C ALA A 114 -9.40 14.09 7.17
N ALA A 115 -9.62 12.83 6.79
CA ALA A 115 -10.11 12.47 5.45
C ALA A 115 -11.50 13.05 5.18
N GLU A 116 -12.44 12.91 6.11
CA GLU A 116 -13.79 13.51 6.03
C GLU A 116 -13.72 15.04 5.87
N ARG A 117 -12.78 15.68 6.59
CA ARG A 117 -12.60 17.13 6.50
C ARG A 117 -12.07 17.57 5.14
N LEU A 118 -11.17 16.80 4.52
CA LEU A 118 -10.72 17.02 3.15
C LEU A 118 -11.85 16.77 2.14
N GLU A 119 -12.62 15.71 2.31
CA GLU A 119 -13.75 15.37 1.43
C GLU A 119 -14.88 16.41 1.51
N ALA A 120 -15.07 17.05 2.66
CA ALA A 120 -16.02 18.16 2.80
C ALA A 120 -15.63 19.38 1.94
N ILE A 121 -14.34 19.55 1.58
CA ILE A 121 -13.90 20.58 0.64
C ILE A 121 -14.49 20.31 -0.74
N LEU A 122 -14.53 19.03 -1.16
CA LEU A 122 -15.04 18.60 -2.46
C LEU A 122 -16.54 18.86 -2.65
N LEU A 123 -17.29 19.17 -1.59
CA LEU A 123 -18.70 19.57 -1.70
C LEU A 123 -18.86 20.99 -2.26
N ALA A 124 -17.95 21.90 -1.90
CA ALA A 124 -17.94 23.28 -2.37
C ALA A 124 -16.98 23.50 -3.55
N HIS A 125 -15.93 22.69 -3.62
CA HIS A 125 -14.84 22.77 -4.58
C HIS A 125 -14.66 21.39 -5.26
N PRO A 126 -15.60 20.96 -6.12
CA PRO A 126 -15.62 19.59 -6.65
C PRO A 126 -14.41 19.23 -7.53
N LEU A 127 -13.66 20.22 -8.00
CA LEU A 127 -12.46 20.04 -8.81
C LEU A 127 -11.15 20.18 -8.00
N ASP A 128 -11.21 20.29 -6.68
CA ASP A 128 -10.02 20.43 -5.82
C ASP A 128 -9.20 19.14 -5.78
N VAL A 129 -8.13 19.12 -6.57
CA VAL A 129 -7.25 17.95 -6.69
C VAL A 129 -6.39 17.70 -5.47
N LEU A 130 -6.09 18.73 -4.66
CA LEU A 130 -5.31 18.55 -3.44
C LEU A 130 -6.14 17.77 -2.42
N ALA A 131 -7.37 18.24 -2.16
CA ALA A 131 -8.27 17.60 -1.23
C ALA A 131 -8.59 16.16 -1.67
N LEU A 132 -8.83 15.96 -2.96
CA LEU A 132 -9.05 14.63 -3.54
C LEU A 132 -7.84 13.71 -3.34
N LYS A 133 -6.63 14.14 -3.69
CA LYS A 133 -5.44 13.28 -3.63
C LYS A 133 -5.04 12.93 -2.20
N LEU A 134 -5.11 13.91 -1.29
CA LEU A 134 -4.78 13.69 0.11
C LEU A 134 -5.82 12.81 0.82
N SER A 135 -7.12 13.02 0.56
CA SER A 135 -8.16 12.12 1.10
C SER A 135 -8.04 10.71 0.53
N HIS A 136 -7.84 10.56 -0.78
CA HIS A 136 -7.59 9.26 -1.44
C HIS A 136 -6.43 8.50 -0.78
N GLY A 137 -5.28 9.15 -0.61
CA GLY A 137 -4.11 8.53 0.03
C GLY A 137 -4.37 8.15 1.48
N LEU A 138 -5.05 9.01 2.24
CA LEU A 138 -5.38 8.74 3.64
C LEU A 138 -6.38 7.58 3.79
N ARG A 139 -7.42 7.55 2.95
CA ARG A 139 -8.39 6.43 2.91
C ARG A 139 -7.70 5.11 2.57
N PHE A 140 -6.76 5.13 1.62
CA PHE A 140 -5.95 3.95 1.30
C PHE A 140 -5.12 3.47 2.50
N MET A 141 -4.45 4.37 3.21
CA MET A 141 -3.67 4.02 4.42
C MET A 141 -4.54 3.42 5.53
N LEU A 142 -5.79 3.87 5.67
CA LEU A 142 -6.74 3.37 6.67
C LEU A 142 -7.45 2.06 6.24
N GLY A 143 -7.29 1.63 4.99
CA GLY A 143 -8.09 0.53 4.44
C GLY A 143 -9.56 0.87 4.22
N ASP A 144 -9.91 2.16 4.16
CA ASP A 144 -11.27 2.67 3.97
C ASP A 144 -11.70 2.62 2.48
N GLN A 145 -11.58 1.45 1.87
CA GLN A 145 -11.79 1.26 0.42
C GLN A 145 -13.19 1.68 -0.04
N SER A 146 -14.21 1.45 0.78
CA SER A 146 -15.59 1.82 0.47
C SER A 146 -15.76 3.33 0.33
N GLU A 147 -15.28 4.10 1.31
CA GLU A 147 -15.37 5.56 1.30
C GLU A 147 -14.47 6.18 0.23
N MET A 148 -13.28 5.60 0.01
CA MET A 148 -12.40 5.96 -1.10
C MET A 148 -13.15 5.92 -2.44
N LEU A 149 -13.87 4.83 -2.72
CA LEU A 149 -14.65 4.69 -3.95
C LEU A 149 -15.89 5.59 -3.98
N VAL A 150 -16.60 5.76 -2.86
CA VAL A 150 -17.77 6.65 -2.78
C VAL A 150 -17.39 8.09 -3.15
N THR A 151 -16.29 8.61 -2.59
CA THR A 151 -15.79 9.94 -2.92
C THR A 151 -15.44 10.06 -4.40
N LEU A 152 -14.70 9.09 -4.97
CA LEU A 152 -14.28 9.12 -6.37
C LEU A 152 -15.44 8.99 -7.35
N ARG A 153 -16.46 8.16 -7.06
CA ARG A 153 -17.68 8.07 -7.88
C ARG A 153 -18.43 9.39 -7.96
N ARG A 154 -18.41 10.18 -6.88
CA ARG A 154 -19.05 11.50 -6.84
C ARG A 154 -18.30 12.54 -7.65
N VAL A 155 -16.97 12.57 -7.56
CA VAL A 155 -16.16 13.70 -8.07
C VAL A 155 -15.51 13.44 -9.42
N ALA A 156 -15.06 12.21 -9.71
CA ALA A 156 -14.35 11.88 -10.95
C ALA A 156 -15.15 12.20 -12.22
N PRO A 157 -16.49 12.02 -12.28
CA PRO A 157 -17.28 12.43 -13.46
C PRO A 157 -17.22 13.94 -13.78
N GLY A 158 -16.89 14.79 -12.80
CA GLY A 158 -16.70 16.23 -13.01
C GLY A 158 -15.42 16.58 -13.77
N PHE A 159 -14.45 15.66 -13.81
CA PHE A 159 -13.19 15.81 -14.54
C PHE A 159 -13.36 15.27 -15.96
N GLY A 160 -13.92 16.10 -16.84
CA GLY A 160 -14.04 15.80 -18.28
C GLY A 160 -12.68 15.65 -18.97
N GLU A 161 -12.66 15.03 -20.16
CA GLU A 161 -11.42 14.68 -20.88
C GLU A 161 -10.49 15.86 -21.17
N SER A 162 -11.03 17.08 -21.33
CA SER A 162 -10.25 18.30 -21.56
C SER A 162 -9.66 18.91 -20.29
N HIS A 163 -10.01 18.40 -19.10
CA HIS A 163 -9.46 18.91 -17.86
C HIS A 163 -7.98 18.48 -17.74
N PRO A 164 -7.04 19.39 -17.44
CA PRO A 164 -5.60 19.10 -17.49
C PRO A 164 -5.16 17.99 -16.52
N LEU A 165 -5.92 17.78 -15.45
CA LEU A 165 -5.65 16.75 -14.45
C LEU A 165 -6.60 15.53 -14.54
N ALA A 166 -7.40 15.41 -15.61
CA ALA A 166 -8.40 14.34 -15.75
C ALA A 166 -7.79 12.95 -15.65
N GLY A 167 -6.65 12.72 -16.33
CA GLY A 167 -5.96 11.43 -16.30
C GLY A 167 -5.67 10.98 -14.88
N PHE A 168 -4.98 11.80 -14.09
CA PHE A 168 -4.63 11.44 -12.70
C PHE A 168 -5.84 11.20 -11.79
N VAL A 169 -6.95 11.93 -11.99
CA VAL A 169 -8.18 11.71 -11.21
C VAL A 169 -8.85 10.39 -11.58
N HIS A 170 -8.94 10.09 -12.88
CA HIS A 170 -9.45 8.80 -13.36
C HIS A 170 -8.54 7.64 -12.95
N GLY A 171 -7.22 7.87 -12.78
CA GLY A 171 -6.29 6.92 -12.20
C GLY A 171 -6.61 6.59 -10.74
N CYS A 172 -6.89 7.61 -9.91
CA CYS A 172 -7.38 7.40 -8.54
C CYS A 172 -8.70 6.61 -8.53
N HIS A 173 -9.63 6.93 -9.42
CA HIS A 173 -10.90 6.21 -9.57
C HIS A 173 -10.69 4.73 -9.96
N ALA A 174 -9.80 4.47 -10.92
CA ALA A 174 -9.43 3.12 -11.34
C ALA A 174 -8.93 2.29 -10.15
N PHE A 175 -8.03 2.86 -9.34
CA PHE A 175 -7.53 2.18 -8.15
C PHE A 175 -8.62 1.89 -7.13
N ALA A 176 -9.50 2.85 -6.85
CA ALA A 176 -10.60 2.62 -5.90
C ALA A 176 -11.62 1.58 -6.37
N LEU A 177 -11.83 1.47 -7.69
CA LEU A 177 -12.64 0.40 -8.28
C LEU A 177 -11.97 -0.96 -8.11
N GLU A 178 -10.67 -1.04 -8.35
CA GLU A 178 -9.89 -2.27 -8.23
C GLU A 178 -9.87 -2.79 -6.80
N GLU A 179 -9.62 -1.93 -5.82
CA GLU A 179 -9.62 -2.31 -4.40
C GLU A 179 -11.01 -2.78 -3.91
N ARG A 180 -12.07 -2.51 -4.67
CA ARG A 180 -13.43 -3.01 -4.40
C ARG A 180 -13.85 -4.17 -5.30
N GLY A 181 -12.93 -4.73 -6.09
CA GLY A 181 -13.16 -5.89 -6.95
C GLY A 181 -13.90 -5.58 -8.25
N PHE A 182 -14.11 -4.30 -8.60
CA PHE A 182 -14.73 -3.90 -9.88
C PHE A 182 -13.72 -3.93 -11.03
N TYR A 183 -12.99 -5.04 -11.18
CA TYR A 183 -11.81 -5.17 -12.04
C TYR A 183 -12.01 -4.72 -13.49
N ALA A 184 -13.10 -5.14 -14.13
CA ALA A 184 -13.37 -4.75 -15.51
C ALA A 184 -13.62 -3.23 -15.67
N GLN A 185 -14.23 -2.58 -14.67
CA GLN A 185 -14.43 -1.13 -14.68
C GLN A 185 -13.11 -0.41 -14.38
N ALA A 186 -12.36 -0.91 -13.40
CA ALA A 186 -11.05 -0.39 -13.01
C ALA A 186 -10.08 -0.38 -14.18
N GLU A 187 -9.97 -1.48 -14.94
CA GLU A 187 -9.07 -1.55 -16.09
C GLU A 187 -9.42 -0.53 -17.17
N ARG A 188 -10.71 -0.39 -17.52
CA ARG A 188 -11.15 0.62 -18.49
C ARG A 188 -10.81 2.02 -18.03
N ALA A 189 -11.14 2.35 -16.78
CA ALA A 189 -10.84 3.65 -16.19
C ALA A 189 -9.32 3.94 -16.16
N GLY A 190 -8.51 2.97 -15.74
CA GLY A 190 -7.06 3.13 -15.62
C GLY A 190 -6.34 3.22 -16.97
N ARG A 191 -6.75 2.42 -17.96
CA ARG A 191 -6.21 2.54 -19.33
C ARG A 191 -6.58 3.89 -19.95
N HIS A 192 -7.82 4.34 -19.75
CA HIS A 192 -8.26 5.66 -20.20
C HIS A 192 -7.49 6.79 -19.50
N ALA A 193 -7.32 6.71 -18.18
CA ALA A 193 -6.52 7.65 -17.39
C ALA A 193 -5.10 7.82 -17.94
N VAL A 194 -4.40 6.71 -18.19
CA VAL A 194 -3.05 6.72 -18.78
C VAL A 194 -3.05 7.24 -20.22
N SER A 195 -4.12 7.04 -20.99
CA SER A 195 -4.23 7.63 -22.33
C SER A 195 -4.40 9.16 -22.30
N LEU A 196 -5.14 9.69 -21.33
CA LEU A 196 -5.30 11.13 -21.11
C LEU A 196 -4.02 11.75 -20.54
N SER A 197 -3.29 11.01 -19.71
CA SER A 197 -2.06 11.47 -19.07
C SER A 197 -1.06 10.33 -19.00
N PRO A 198 -0.12 10.21 -19.96
CA PRO A 198 0.88 9.14 -19.97
C PRO A 198 1.74 9.07 -18.71
N ARG A 199 1.88 10.20 -18.00
CA ARG A 199 2.56 10.32 -16.69
C ARG A 199 1.73 9.86 -15.50
N ASP A 200 0.49 9.40 -15.68
CA ASP A 200 -0.30 8.87 -14.57
C ASP A 200 0.25 7.51 -14.10
N ALA A 201 1.20 7.56 -13.18
CA ALA A 201 1.79 6.39 -12.56
C ALA A 201 0.77 5.62 -11.70
N TRP A 202 -0.20 6.31 -11.10
CA TRP A 202 -1.21 5.69 -10.24
C TRP A 202 -2.26 4.92 -11.04
N GLY A 203 -2.76 5.47 -12.15
CA GLY A 203 -3.63 4.75 -13.07
C GLY A 203 -2.94 3.55 -13.72
N ARG A 204 -1.65 3.68 -14.07
CA ARG A 204 -0.85 2.54 -14.57
C ARG A 204 -0.72 1.42 -13.54
N HIS A 205 -0.43 1.80 -12.29
CA HIS A 205 -0.39 0.90 -11.14
C HIS A 205 -1.73 0.20 -10.88
N ALA A 206 -2.85 0.92 -10.96
CA ALA A 206 -4.19 0.35 -10.82
C ALA A 206 -4.49 -0.74 -11.88
N VAL A 207 -4.08 -0.52 -13.14
CA VAL A 207 -4.23 -1.55 -14.19
C VAL A 207 -3.33 -2.76 -13.92
N ALA A 208 -2.11 -2.56 -13.42
CA ALA A 208 -1.24 -3.68 -13.03
C ALA A 208 -1.87 -4.53 -11.92
N HIS A 209 -2.45 -3.87 -10.91
CA HIS A 209 -3.26 -4.50 -9.89
C HIS A 209 -4.39 -5.36 -10.47
N VAL A 210 -5.20 -4.81 -11.38
CA VAL A 210 -6.28 -5.59 -12.03
C VAL A 210 -5.72 -6.83 -12.73
N LEU A 211 -4.63 -6.71 -13.48
CA LEU A 211 -4.04 -7.81 -14.22
C LEU A 211 -3.45 -8.88 -13.29
N GLU A 212 -2.88 -8.48 -12.15
CA GLU A 212 -2.38 -9.39 -11.11
C GLU A 212 -3.53 -10.13 -10.44
N MET A 213 -4.53 -9.40 -9.94
CA MET A 213 -5.71 -9.97 -9.27
C MET A 213 -6.57 -10.87 -10.17
N THR A 214 -6.47 -10.72 -11.51
CA THR A 214 -7.20 -11.55 -12.48
C THR A 214 -6.33 -12.59 -13.21
N GLY A 215 -5.07 -12.77 -12.81
CA GLY A 215 -4.18 -13.81 -13.35
C GLY A 215 -3.70 -13.55 -14.79
N ARG A 216 -3.82 -12.32 -15.32
CA ARG A 216 -3.48 -11.94 -16.70
C ARG A 216 -2.01 -11.53 -16.83
N VAL A 217 -1.14 -12.47 -16.51
CA VAL A 217 0.31 -12.27 -16.33
C VAL A 217 1.02 -11.69 -17.55
N ALA A 218 0.78 -12.25 -18.75
CA ALA A 218 1.45 -11.80 -19.97
C ALA A 218 1.10 -10.35 -20.32
N GLU A 219 -0.18 -9.98 -20.16
CA GLU A 219 -0.65 -8.62 -20.38
C GLU A 219 -0.07 -7.64 -19.36
N GLY A 220 0.09 -8.07 -18.10
CA GLY A 220 0.74 -7.28 -17.04
C GLY A 220 2.18 -6.91 -17.40
N ILE A 221 2.95 -7.88 -17.88
CA ILE A 221 4.33 -7.67 -18.34
C ILE A 221 4.36 -6.68 -19.52
N THR A 222 3.51 -6.87 -20.53
CA THR A 222 3.44 -5.97 -21.69
C THR A 222 3.01 -4.55 -21.28
N TRP A 223 2.06 -4.42 -20.34
CA TRP A 223 1.54 -3.15 -19.89
C TRP A 223 2.59 -2.29 -19.15
N LEU A 224 3.41 -2.92 -18.31
CA LEU A 224 4.44 -2.23 -17.54
C LEU A 224 5.71 -1.97 -18.36
N GLY A 225 6.01 -2.85 -19.32
CA GLY A 225 7.16 -2.70 -20.22
C GLY A 225 8.48 -2.62 -19.46
N ASP A 226 9.35 -1.70 -19.88
CA ASP A 226 10.70 -1.50 -19.32
C ASP A 226 10.80 -0.32 -18.34
N GLY A 227 9.66 0.18 -17.86
CA GLY A 227 9.62 1.19 -16.82
C GLY A 227 9.88 2.64 -17.21
N ARG A 228 10.28 2.93 -18.46
CA ARG A 228 10.50 4.31 -18.93
C ARG A 228 9.28 5.23 -18.71
N SER A 229 8.08 4.67 -18.83
CA SER A 229 6.82 5.43 -18.73
C SER A 229 6.51 5.95 -17.31
N PHE A 230 7.16 5.40 -16.28
CA PHE A 230 6.99 5.79 -14.88
C PHE A 230 8.30 6.12 -14.17
N ALA A 231 9.41 6.30 -14.90
CA ALA A 231 10.71 6.67 -14.35
C ALA A 231 10.71 8.02 -13.60
N HIS A 232 9.77 8.92 -13.93
CA HIS A 232 9.60 10.20 -13.26
C HIS A 232 8.99 10.09 -11.85
N ALA A 233 8.36 8.95 -11.53
CA ALA A 233 7.64 8.79 -10.29
C ALA A 233 8.62 8.65 -9.10
N ASN A 234 8.16 9.04 -7.92
CA ASN A 234 8.82 8.80 -6.64
C ASN A 234 8.87 7.29 -6.33
N ASN A 235 8.94 6.91 -5.05
CA ASN A 235 9.03 5.51 -4.62
C ASN A 235 7.93 4.60 -5.20
N LEU A 236 6.81 5.15 -5.70
CA LEU A 236 5.83 4.39 -6.48
C LEU A 236 6.46 3.63 -7.66
N ARG A 237 7.54 4.14 -8.28
CA ARG A 237 8.23 3.43 -9.38
C ARG A 237 8.73 2.05 -8.96
N PHE A 238 9.29 1.94 -7.75
CA PHE A 238 9.77 0.68 -7.19
C PHE A 238 8.62 -0.30 -6.97
N HIS A 239 7.47 0.22 -6.54
CA HIS A 239 6.27 -0.59 -6.38
C HIS A 239 5.68 -1.07 -7.71
N ILE A 240 5.77 -0.26 -8.78
CA ILE A 240 5.35 -0.70 -10.11
C ILE A 240 6.31 -1.78 -10.65
N PHE A 241 7.62 -1.64 -10.43
CA PHE A 241 8.58 -2.73 -10.72
C PHE A 241 8.33 -3.98 -9.88
N TRP A 242 7.89 -3.83 -8.63
CA TRP A 242 7.48 -4.96 -7.79
C TRP A 242 6.30 -5.72 -8.40
N HIS A 243 5.30 -5.04 -8.98
CA HIS A 243 4.24 -5.71 -9.77
C HIS A 243 4.80 -6.45 -10.99
N LEU A 244 5.74 -5.84 -11.72
CA LEU A 244 6.42 -6.52 -12.82
C LEU A 244 7.11 -7.80 -12.33
N ALA A 245 7.80 -7.74 -11.19
CA ALA A 245 8.45 -8.88 -10.57
C ALA A 245 7.45 -9.96 -10.14
N LEU A 246 6.27 -9.59 -9.63
CA LEU A 246 5.21 -10.57 -9.35
C LEU A 246 4.74 -11.30 -10.60
N PHE A 247 4.54 -10.60 -11.72
CA PHE A 247 4.18 -11.25 -12.98
C PHE A 247 5.28 -12.22 -13.46
N ARG A 248 6.54 -11.83 -13.33
CA ARG A 248 7.70 -12.70 -13.65
C ARG A 248 7.75 -13.92 -12.73
N LEU A 249 7.47 -13.74 -11.44
CA LEU A 249 7.39 -14.83 -10.47
C LEU A 249 6.28 -15.82 -10.82
N GLU A 250 5.12 -15.35 -11.25
CA GLU A 250 4.01 -16.20 -11.71
C GLU A 250 4.31 -16.95 -13.02
N ARG A 251 5.32 -16.53 -13.79
CA ARG A 251 5.89 -17.33 -14.90
C ARG A 251 6.98 -18.30 -14.46
N GLY A 252 7.37 -18.29 -13.19
CA GLY A 252 8.51 -19.04 -12.68
C GLY A 252 9.87 -18.47 -13.10
N GLU A 253 9.93 -17.23 -13.57
CA GLU A 253 11.14 -16.56 -14.06
C GLU A 253 11.96 -15.99 -12.88
N THR A 254 12.33 -16.83 -11.90
CA THR A 254 12.89 -16.41 -10.61
C THR A 254 14.21 -15.66 -10.71
N GLY A 255 15.06 -15.98 -11.70
CA GLY A 255 16.28 -15.22 -11.96
C GLY A 255 16.03 -13.77 -12.37
N GLU A 256 14.98 -13.54 -13.17
CA GLU A 256 14.56 -12.18 -13.56
C GLU A 256 13.94 -11.43 -12.38
N VAL A 257 13.22 -12.14 -11.50
CA VAL A 257 12.69 -11.56 -10.25
C VAL A 257 13.82 -11.05 -9.36
N LEU A 258 14.89 -11.83 -9.19
CA LEU A 258 16.07 -11.42 -8.42
C LEU A 258 16.79 -10.24 -9.10
N ARG A 259 16.93 -10.25 -10.42
CA ARG A 259 17.50 -9.11 -11.16
C ARG A 259 16.69 -7.82 -10.93
N LEU A 260 15.36 -7.89 -11.07
CA LEU A 260 14.47 -6.74 -10.81
C LEU A 260 14.54 -6.29 -9.34
N TYR A 261 14.70 -7.23 -8.40
CA TYR A 261 14.91 -6.91 -6.99
C TYR A 261 16.17 -6.04 -6.83
N ASP A 262 17.31 -6.49 -7.35
CA ASP A 262 18.61 -5.85 -7.15
C ASP A 262 18.76 -4.54 -7.95
N GLU A 263 18.32 -4.54 -9.21
CA GLU A 263 18.61 -3.47 -10.17
C GLU A 263 17.51 -2.40 -10.25
N GLU A 264 16.29 -2.69 -9.78
CA GLU A 264 15.16 -1.74 -9.88
C GLU A 264 14.52 -1.48 -8.52
N ILE A 265 14.05 -2.51 -7.81
CA ILE A 265 13.24 -2.37 -6.58
C ILE A 265 14.07 -1.90 -5.39
N ARG A 266 15.29 -2.43 -5.24
CA ARG A 266 16.26 -2.08 -4.20
C ARG A 266 17.50 -1.36 -4.73
N ALA A 267 17.44 -0.86 -5.97
CA ALA A 267 18.50 -0.05 -6.57
C ALA A 267 18.86 1.17 -5.71
N GLU A 268 17.84 1.77 -5.10
CA GLU A 268 17.97 2.82 -4.09
C GLU A 268 17.39 2.28 -2.77
N PRO A 269 18.23 1.78 -1.85
CA PRO A 269 17.76 1.16 -0.61
C PRO A 269 17.29 2.24 0.36
N THR A 270 16.10 2.78 0.13
CA THR A 270 15.45 3.71 1.06
C THR A 270 14.92 2.96 2.29
N ASP A 271 14.61 3.71 3.34
CA ASP A 271 13.91 3.24 4.54
C ASP A 271 12.41 3.60 4.55
N ASP A 272 11.84 3.98 3.39
CA ASP A 272 10.40 4.16 3.25
C ASP A 272 9.69 2.82 3.44
N TYR A 273 8.63 2.79 4.25
CA TYR A 273 7.92 1.55 4.57
C TYR A 273 7.39 0.83 3.33
N ARG A 274 7.06 1.56 2.25
CA ARG A 274 6.58 0.95 1.00
C ARG A 274 7.69 0.19 0.30
N ASP A 275 8.91 0.71 0.35
CA ASP A 275 10.06 0.09 -0.31
C ASP A 275 10.55 -1.13 0.48
N ILE A 276 10.53 -1.04 1.82
CA ILE A 276 10.75 -2.21 2.69
C ILE A 276 9.67 -3.27 2.45
N ALA A 277 8.40 -2.85 2.37
CA ALA A 277 7.31 -3.76 2.09
C ALA A 277 7.49 -4.46 0.74
N ASN A 278 7.85 -3.74 -0.33
CA ASN A 278 8.12 -4.33 -1.64
C ASN A 278 9.22 -5.39 -1.55
N GLY A 279 10.35 -5.06 -0.90
CA GLY A 279 11.48 -5.97 -0.74
C GLY A 279 11.10 -7.22 0.05
N ALA A 280 10.61 -7.04 1.28
CA ALA A 280 10.26 -8.13 2.19
C ALA A 280 9.20 -9.07 1.58
N SER A 281 8.20 -8.48 0.92
CA SER A 281 7.12 -9.18 0.25
C SER A 281 7.62 -10.05 -0.92
N LEU A 282 8.62 -9.58 -1.67
CA LEU A 282 9.19 -10.34 -2.79
C LEU A 282 10.13 -11.45 -2.31
N LEU A 283 11.01 -11.17 -1.32
CA LEU A 283 11.91 -12.16 -0.75
C LEU A 283 11.14 -13.33 -0.11
N ALA A 284 10.12 -13.04 0.70
CA ALA A 284 9.30 -14.08 1.31
C ALA A 284 8.60 -14.97 0.25
N ARG A 285 8.09 -14.37 -0.84
CA ARG A 285 7.47 -15.14 -1.94
C ARG A 285 8.47 -16.01 -2.69
N LEU A 286 9.70 -15.53 -2.88
CA LEU A 286 10.79 -16.30 -3.47
C LEU A 286 11.15 -17.50 -2.59
N GLU A 287 11.28 -17.31 -1.27
CA GLU A 287 11.52 -18.41 -0.33
C GLU A 287 10.37 -19.42 -0.30
N TYR A 288 9.11 -18.96 -0.35
CA TYR A 288 7.96 -19.86 -0.49
C TYR A 288 8.03 -20.64 -1.81
N ALA A 289 8.62 -20.09 -2.86
CA ALA A 289 8.86 -20.78 -4.12
C ALA A 289 10.09 -21.71 -4.09
N GLY A 290 10.82 -21.79 -2.97
CA GLY A 290 12.02 -22.60 -2.79
C GLY A 290 13.28 -21.97 -3.41
N VAL A 291 13.27 -20.65 -3.64
CA VAL A 291 14.42 -19.91 -4.17
C VAL A 291 15.30 -19.45 -3.01
N ASP A 292 16.60 -19.65 -3.15
CA ASP A 292 17.60 -19.06 -2.26
C ASP A 292 17.75 -17.56 -2.57
N VAL A 293 17.48 -16.73 -1.57
CA VAL A 293 17.54 -15.27 -1.68
C VAL A 293 18.89 -14.69 -1.25
N GLY A 294 19.82 -15.51 -0.75
CA GLY A 294 21.11 -15.09 -0.24
C GLY A 294 20.99 -14.08 0.90
N ASP A 295 21.90 -13.10 0.94
CA ASP A 295 22.01 -12.15 2.06
C ASP A 295 21.03 -10.96 1.98
N ARG A 296 20.05 -10.99 1.05
CA ARG A 296 19.16 -9.85 0.75
C ARG A 296 18.29 -9.43 1.93
N TRP A 297 18.02 -10.33 2.87
CA TRP A 297 17.31 -9.99 4.11
C TRP A 297 18.08 -9.04 5.01
N HIS A 298 19.42 -9.10 5.00
CA HIS A 298 20.25 -8.34 5.94
C HIS A 298 20.03 -6.82 5.78
N GLU A 299 20.01 -6.34 4.54
CA GLU A 299 19.76 -4.93 4.23
C GLU A 299 18.41 -4.43 4.75
N LEU A 300 17.35 -5.22 4.53
CA LEU A 300 16.00 -4.88 5.00
C LEU A 300 15.92 -4.92 6.53
N ALA A 301 16.51 -5.93 7.17
CA ALA A 301 16.52 -6.07 8.61
C ALA A 301 17.27 -4.92 9.30
N THR A 302 18.45 -4.53 8.81
CA THR A 302 19.20 -3.37 9.33
C THR A 302 18.36 -2.09 9.33
N LYS A 303 17.55 -1.87 8.28
CA LYS A 303 16.64 -0.72 8.25
C LYS A 303 15.45 -0.90 9.19
N ALA A 304 14.87 -2.10 9.25
CA ALA A 304 13.74 -2.41 10.10
C ALA A 304 14.07 -2.29 11.60
N GLU A 305 15.31 -2.56 12.02
CA GLU A 305 15.77 -2.36 13.41
C GLU A 305 15.58 -0.92 13.88
N GLY A 306 15.87 0.07 13.02
CA GLY A 306 15.65 1.49 13.32
C GLY A 306 14.18 1.91 13.31
N ARG A 307 13.25 0.98 13.04
CA ARG A 307 11.83 1.24 12.80
C ARG A 307 10.89 0.47 13.74
N ILE A 308 11.44 -0.32 14.67
CA ILE A 308 10.68 -1.13 15.64
C ILE A 308 9.66 -0.29 16.43
N ASP A 309 10.05 0.93 16.79
CA ASP A 309 9.23 1.83 17.63
C ASP A 309 8.42 2.86 16.82
N ASP A 310 8.38 2.75 15.48
CA ASP A 310 7.64 3.73 14.67
C ASP A 310 6.16 3.74 15.06
N GLY A 311 5.50 2.59 15.02
CA GLY A 311 4.11 2.41 15.44
C GLY A 311 3.21 3.47 14.83
N ARG A 312 3.30 3.71 13.52
CA ARG A 312 2.44 4.70 12.82
C ARG A 312 1.46 4.06 11.87
N LEU A 313 1.79 2.89 11.33
CA LEU A 313 0.98 2.16 10.37
C LEU A 313 1.23 0.66 10.54
N VAL A 314 0.18 -0.09 10.90
CA VAL A 314 0.28 -1.53 11.16
C VAL A 314 0.81 -2.29 9.93
N PHE A 315 0.43 -1.88 8.72
CA PHE A 315 1.02 -2.42 7.50
C PHE A 315 2.55 -2.30 7.45
N ALA A 316 3.11 -1.14 7.85
CA ALA A 316 4.55 -0.94 7.90
C ALA A 316 5.19 -1.84 8.98
N ASP A 317 4.62 -1.83 10.19
CA ASP A 317 5.09 -2.62 11.32
C ASP A 317 5.21 -4.11 10.97
N LEU A 318 4.21 -4.67 10.27
CA LEU A 318 4.25 -6.07 9.83
C LEU A 318 5.36 -6.35 8.81
N HIS A 319 5.65 -5.43 7.88
CA HIS A 319 6.73 -5.65 6.91
C HIS A 319 8.12 -5.45 7.52
N TYR A 320 8.25 -4.61 8.55
CA TYR A 320 9.44 -4.57 9.39
C TYR A 320 9.63 -5.90 10.12
N ALA A 321 8.56 -6.45 10.72
CA ALA A 321 8.61 -7.77 11.36
C ALA A 321 9.01 -8.89 10.38
N VAL A 322 8.45 -8.92 9.16
CA VAL A 322 8.85 -9.88 8.11
C VAL A 322 10.34 -9.74 7.77
N SER A 323 10.83 -8.50 7.63
CA SER A 323 12.25 -8.23 7.32
C SER A 323 13.18 -8.73 8.42
N LEU A 324 12.83 -8.47 9.69
CA LEU A 324 13.57 -8.93 10.87
C LEU A 324 13.57 -10.45 10.97
N LEU A 325 12.41 -11.10 10.80
CA LEU A 325 12.29 -12.56 10.82
C LEU A 325 13.10 -13.22 9.71
N GLY A 326 13.08 -12.65 8.49
CA GLY A 326 13.85 -13.15 7.35
C GLY A 326 15.36 -13.15 7.59
N ALA A 327 15.89 -12.19 8.37
CA ALA A 327 17.29 -12.17 8.80
C ALA A 327 17.56 -12.93 10.12
N GLY A 328 16.54 -13.51 10.75
CA GLY A 328 16.67 -14.21 12.03
C GLY A 328 16.69 -13.31 13.27
N HIS A 329 16.34 -12.03 13.14
CA HIS A 329 16.34 -11.04 14.24
C HIS A 329 15.00 -11.10 15.01
N ALA A 330 14.72 -12.23 15.65
CA ALA A 330 13.43 -12.51 16.28
C ALA A 330 13.02 -11.51 17.37
N ASP A 331 13.98 -11.02 18.18
CA ASP A 331 13.72 -10.09 19.28
C ASP A 331 13.03 -8.80 18.80
N GLY A 332 13.46 -8.26 17.66
CA GLY A 332 12.85 -7.06 17.09
C GLY A 332 11.43 -7.32 16.57
N ALA A 333 11.18 -8.48 15.96
CA ALA A 333 9.84 -8.86 15.52
C ALA A 333 8.89 -9.05 16.71
N HIS A 334 9.37 -9.65 17.82
CA HIS A 334 8.62 -9.73 19.08
C HIS A 334 8.32 -8.35 19.65
N ALA A 335 9.28 -7.42 19.65
CA ALA A 335 9.07 -6.06 20.13
C ALA A 335 7.93 -5.37 19.35
N ILE A 336 7.92 -5.49 18.02
CA ILE A 336 6.83 -4.99 17.17
C ILE A 336 5.49 -5.65 17.54
N ALA A 337 5.45 -6.98 17.64
CA ALA A 337 4.23 -7.72 17.98
C ALA A 337 3.64 -7.31 19.35
N HIS A 338 4.51 -7.09 20.34
CA HIS A 338 4.11 -6.59 21.66
C HIS A 338 3.66 -5.13 21.63
N GLY A 339 4.28 -4.28 20.81
CA GLY A 339 3.81 -2.91 20.57
C GLY A 339 2.39 -2.88 20.01
N LEU A 340 2.12 -3.71 19.00
CA LEU A 340 0.78 -3.87 18.43
C LEU A 340 -0.24 -4.40 19.46
N LEU A 341 0.16 -5.35 20.30
CA LEU A 341 -0.70 -5.85 21.37
C LEU A 341 -1.05 -4.77 22.41
N LYS A 342 -0.09 -3.92 22.76
CA LYS A 342 -0.30 -2.78 23.67
C LYS A 342 -1.27 -1.77 23.06
N ASP A 343 -1.09 -1.43 21.78
CA ASP A 343 -2.00 -0.55 21.05
C ASP A 343 -3.40 -1.16 20.96
N ALA A 344 -3.53 -2.45 20.67
CA ALA A 344 -4.81 -3.15 20.62
C ALA A 344 -5.59 -3.07 21.95
N ALA A 345 -4.89 -3.11 23.08
CA ALA A 345 -5.49 -3.09 24.41
C ALA A 345 -5.85 -1.68 24.90
N GLY A 346 -5.08 -0.66 24.53
CA GLY A 346 -5.12 0.64 25.22
C GLY A 346 -5.04 1.89 24.36
N HIS A 347 -4.94 1.78 23.02
CA HIS A 347 -4.85 2.98 22.17
C HIS A 347 -6.15 3.82 22.24
N PRO A 348 -6.10 5.15 22.39
CA PRO A 348 -7.32 5.98 22.46
C PRO A 348 -8.23 5.87 21.22
N SER A 349 -7.63 5.77 20.04
CA SER A 349 -8.35 5.57 18.77
C SER A 349 -8.86 4.13 18.60
N ASP A 350 -10.18 3.96 18.50
CA ASP A 350 -10.85 2.67 18.27
C ASP A 350 -10.39 1.99 16.97
N GLU A 351 -10.22 2.78 15.92
CA GLU A 351 -9.72 2.32 14.62
C GLU A 351 -8.32 1.73 14.75
N ARG A 352 -7.46 2.42 15.50
CA ARG A 352 -6.11 1.97 15.77
C ARG A 352 -6.08 0.72 16.64
N ARG A 353 -6.93 0.61 17.66
CA ARG A 353 -7.08 -0.64 18.43
C ARG A 353 -7.49 -1.80 17.55
N ALA A 354 -8.44 -1.59 16.63
CA ALA A 354 -8.91 -2.62 15.72
C ALA A 354 -7.82 -3.07 14.74
N ALA A 355 -7.10 -2.13 14.11
CA ALA A 355 -5.99 -2.42 13.22
C ALA A 355 -4.86 -3.15 13.97
N ALA A 356 -4.47 -2.66 15.15
CA ALA A 356 -3.40 -3.23 15.95
C ALA A 356 -3.74 -4.64 16.47
N ARG A 357 -5.02 -4.94 16.76
CA ARG A 357 -5.44 -6.31 17.12
C ARG A 357 -5.18 -7.30 15.99
N ASN A 358 -5.59 -6.97 14.77
CA ASN A 358 -5.35 -7.83 13.60
C ASN A 358 -3.86 -7.89 13.26
N GLY A 359 -3.15 -6.76 13.41
CA GLY A 359 -1.70 -6.69 13.29
C GLY A 359 -0.97 -7.60 14.28
N ALA A 360 -1.34 -7.58 15.56
CA ALA A 360 -0.73 -8.42 16.58
C ALA A 360 -0.93 -9.92 16.28
N LEU A 361 -2.14 -10.31 15.88
CA LEU A 361 -2.42 -11.69 15.44
C LEU A 361 -1.53 -12.08 14.26
N ALA A 362 -1.41 -11.22 13.24
CA ALA A 362 -0.54 -11.48 12.10
C ALA A 362 0.94 -11.55 12.49
N ALA A 363 1.43 -10.63 13.31
CA ALA A 363 2.83 -10.57 13.75
C ALA A 363 3.22 -11.83 14.54
N PHE A 364 2.42 -12.22 15.55
CA PHE A 364 2.67 -13.45 16.29
C PHE A 364 2.52 -14.70 15.41
N GLY A 365 1.60 -14.69 14.44
CA GLY A 365 1.48 -15.77 13.47
C GLY A 365 2.71 -15.93 12.56
N LEU A 366 3.34 -14.82 12.15
CA LEU A 366 4.60 -14.83 11.38
C LEU A 366 5.78 -15.31 12.23
N ILE A 367 5.84 -14.91 13.50
CA ILE A 367 6.85 -15.40 14.46
C ILE A 367 6.71 -16.91 14.62
N ALA A 368 5.51 -17.42 14.93
CA ALA A 368 5.26 -18.85 15.06
C ALA A 368 5.61 -19.63 13.78
N PHE A 369 5.35 -19.04 12.61
CA PHE A 369 5.74 -19.63 11.33
C PHE A 369 7.26 -19.80 11.22
N GLN A 370 8.03 -18.79 11.62
CA GLN A 370 9.49 -18.82 11.61
C GLN A 370 10.07 -19.82 12.62
N GLU A 371 9.44 -19.92 13.80
CA GLU A 371 9.77 -20.90 14.84
C GLU A 371 9.34 -22.34 14.51
N ARG A 372 8.66 -22.53 13.36
CA ARG A 372 8.13 -23.81 12.87
C ARG A 372 6.97 -24.37 13.71
N ASP A 373 6.33 -23.55 14.54
CA ASP A 373 5.03 -23.88 15.12
C ASP A 373 3.92 -23.56 14.09
N TYR A 374 3.80 -24.43 13.10
CA TYR A 374 2.88 -24.23 11.99
C TYR A 374 1.41 -24.31 12.40
N ASN A 375 1.08 -25.00 13.50
CA ASN A 375 -0.29 -25.04 14.02
C ASN A 375 -0.69 -23.67 14.58
N GLU A 376 0.18 -23.08 15.39
CA GLU A 376 -0.06 -21.76 15.95
C GLU A 376 -0.02 -20.67 14.88
N ALA A 377 0.92 -20.75 13.93
CA ALA A 377 0.97 -19.88 12.77
C ALA A 377 -0.35 -19.91 11.99
N ALA A 378 -0.86 -21.09 11.66
CA ALA A 378 -2.12 -21.25 10.94
C ALA A 378 -3.32 -20.71 11.76
N ARG A 379 -3.32 -20.91 13.08
CA ARG A 379 -4.38 -20.40 13.97
C ARG A 379 -4.40 -18.88 13.99
N LEU A 380 -3.26 -18.25 14.20
CA LEU A 380 -3.12 -16.80 14.35
C LEU A 380 -3.30 -16.04 13.02
N LEU A 381 -2.63 -16.49 11.96
CA LEU A 381 -2.80 -15.90 10.62
C LEU A 381 -4.23 -16.08 10.10
N GLY A 382 -4.83 -17.25 10.36
CA GLY A 382 -6.24 -17.50 10.05
C GLY A 382 -7.18 -16.57 10.81
N ALA A 383 -6.91 -16.29 12.09
CA ALA A 383 -7.70 -15.36 12.90
C ALA A 383 -7.55 -13.90 12.46
N ALA A 384 -6.38 -13.51 11.91
CA ALA A 384 -6.15 -12.17 11.40
C ALA A 384 -6.82 -11.91 10.04
N ARG A 385 -7.02 -12.96 9.23
CA ARG A 385 -7.31 -12.93 7.78
C ARG A 385 -8.36 -11.90 7.37
N ASP A 386 -9.56 -11.98 7.96
CA ASP A 386 -10.69 -11.13 7.56
C ASP A 386 -10.53 -9.67 8.01
N GLY A 387 -9.67 -9.45 9.01
CA GLY A 387 -9.37 -8.15 9.58
C GLY A 387 -8.16 -7.44 8.97
N LEU A 388 -7.44 -8.06 8.02
CA LEU A 388 -6.23 -7.46 7.45
C LEU A 388 -6.52 -6.23 6.59
N CYS A 389 -7.76 -6.01 6.11
CA CYS A 389 -8.07 -4.82 5.31
C CYS A 389 -7.77 -3.51 6.05
N VAL A 390 -8.02 -3.45 7.36
CA VAL A 390 -7.90 -2.21 8.17
C VAL A 390 -6.47 -1.88 8.60
N ILE A 391 -5.48 -2.69 8.21
CA ILE A 391 -4.06 -2.40 8.52
C ILE A 391 -3.42 -1.45 7.49
N GLY A 392 -4.09 -1.24 6.35
CA GLY A 392 -3.56 -0.57 5.16
C GLY A 392 -3.00 -1.53 4.11
N GLY A 393 -2.27 -0.98 3.14
CA GLY A 393 -1.78 -1.69 1.96
C GLY A 393 -2.87 -2.00 0.94
N SER A 394 -2.49 -2.56 -0.21
CA SER A 394 -3.43 -3.06 -1.22
C SER A 394 -3.68 -4.56 -1.09
N HIS A 395 -4.64 -5.10 -1.84
CA HIS A 395 -4.90 -6.55 -1.86
C HIS A 395 -3.66 -7.36 -2.22
N ALA A 396 -2.96 -6.97 -3.28
CA ALA A 396 -1.71 -7.61 -3.73
C ALA A 396 -0.62 -7.63 -2.65
N GLN A 397 -0.51 -6.55 -1.85
CA GLN A 397 0.50 -6.46 -0.79
C GLN A 397 0.14 -7.37 0.38
N ARG A 398 -1.13 -7.34 0.84
CA ARG A 398 -1.62 -8.20 1.92
C ARG A 398 -1.67 -9.68 1.56
N ASP A 399 -1.67 -10.02 0.27
CA ASP A 399 -1.60 -11.38 -0.25
C ASP A 399 -0.43 -12.18 0.35
N LEU A 400 0.65 -11.50 0.78
CA LEU A 400 1.78 -12.12 1.48
C LEU A 400 1.31 -12.93 2.69
N PHE A 401 0.43 -12.35 3.51
CA PHE A 401 -0.06 -12.96 4.74
C PHE A 401 -1.02 -14.12 4.45
N GLU A 402 -1.80 -14.04 3.35
CA GLU A 402 -2.63 -15.15 2.88
C GLU A 402 -1.77 -16.32 2.35
N GLN A 403 -0.63 -16.03 1.70
CA GLN A 403 0.35 -17.04 1.33
C GLN A 403 1.04 -17.68 2.54
N ALA A 404 1.44 -16.88 3.53
CA ALA A 404 2.01 -17.38 4.78
C ALA A 404 1.01 -18.30 5.53
N TYR A 405 -0.27 -17.92 5.55
CA TYR A 405 -1.34 -18.75 6.11
C TYR A 405 -1.49 -20.08 5.34
N ALA A 406 -1.49 -20.04 4.01
CA ALA A 406 -1.56 -21.24 3.17
C ALA A 406 -0.36 -22.17 3.43
N GLU A 407 0.86 -21.64 3.47
CA GLU A 407 2.06 -22.40 3.81
C GLU A 407 1.98 -22.97 5.23
N GLY A 408 1.43 -22.22 6.19
CA GLY A 408 1.22 -22.66 7.56
C GLY A 408 0.27 -23.85 7.63
N LEU A 409 -0.87 -23.79 6.96
CA LEU A 409 -1.82 -24.90 6.87
C LEU A 409 -1.19 -26.16 6.27
N ILE A 410 -0.44 -26.02 5.18
CA ILE A 410 0.24 -27.14 4.51
C ILE A 410 1.24 -27.80 5.47
N ARG A 411 2.12 -27.01 6.10
CA ARG A 411 3.17 -27.52 6.98
C ARG A 411 2.66 -28.04 8.31
N ALA A 412 1.50 -27.55 8.76
CA ALA A 412 0.75 -28.08 9.90
C ALA A 412 0.00 -29.39 9.59
N GLY A 413 -0.02 -29.86 8.34
CA GLY A 413 -0.75 -31.05 7.93
C GLY A 413 -2.26 -30.84 7.75
N GLN A 414 -2.74 -29.59 7.78
CA GLN A 414 -4.16 -29.23 7.62
C GLN A 414 -4.55 -29.14 6.14
N HIS A 415 -4.32 -30.23 5.41
CA HIS A 415 -4.34 -30.26 3.95
C HIS A 415 -5.70 -29.92 3.35
N ASP A 416 -6.82 -30.36 3.94
CA ASP A 416 -8.16 -30.07 3.41
C ASP A 416 -8.48 -28.58 3.47
N ARG A 417 -8.10 -27.91 4.57
CA ARG A 417 -8.23 -26.46 4.72
C ARG A 417 -7.34 -25.72 3.73
N ALA A 418 -6.11 -26.21 3.53
CA ALA A 418 -5.19 -25.64 2.56
C ALA A 418 -5.73 -25.78 1.12
N ALA A 419 -6.23 -26.96 0.74
CA ALA A 419 -6.79 -27.21 -0.57
C ALA A 419 -7.97 -26.27 -0.86
N HIS A 420 -8.93 -26.17 0.08
CA HIS A 420 -10.07 -25.28 -0.07
C HIS A 420 -9.66 -23.80 -0.28
N LEU A 421 -8.69 -23.32 0.51
CA LEU A 421 -8.15 -21.96 0.37
C LEU A 421 -7.51 -21.73 -1.01
N LEU A 422 -6.72 -22.69 -1.50
CA LEU A 422 -5.99 -22.58 -2.75
C LEU A 422 -6.91 -22.71 -3.98
N GLU A 423 -7.96 -23.53 -3.90
CA GLU A 423 -9.00 -23.66 -4.92
C GLU A 423 -9.81 -22.37 -5.05
N ASP A 424 -10.26 -21.80 -3.92
CA ASP A 424 -10.93 -20.49 -3.90
C ASP A 424 -10.04 -19.40 -4.50
N ARG A 425 -8.75 -19.39 -4.15
CA ARG A 425 -7.76 -18.48 -4.74
C ARG A 425 -7.66 -18.63 -6.27
N LEU A 426 -7.59 -19.86 -6.78
CA LEU A 426 -7.56 -20.10 -8.23
C LEU A 426 -8.84 -19.58 -8.90
N GLY A 427 -10.00 -19.85 -8.32
CA GLY A 427 -11.28 -19.37 -8.82
C GLY A 427 -11.34 -17.84 -8.92
N ARG A 428 -10.88 -17.14 -7.88
CA ARG A 428 -10.81 -15.67 -7.85
C ARG A 428 -9.85 -15.08 -8.89
N ARG A 429 -8.80 -15.81 -9.27
CA ARG A 429 -7.75 -15.38 -10.21
C ARG A 429 -7.90 -15.95 -11.63
N GLY A 430 -9.13 -16.24 -12.05
CA GLY A 430 -9.42 -16.71 -13.41
C GLY A 430 -8.82 -18.07 -13.76
N GLY A 431 -8.50 -18.90 -12.76
CA GLY A 431 -7.91 -20.23 -12.90
C GLY A 431 -6.39 -20.27 -13.07
N ALA A 432 -5.72 -19.11 -13.16
CA ALA A 432 -4.27 -19.02 -13.36
C ALA A 432 -3.58 -18.41 -12.14
N ASN A 433 -2.94 -19.24 -11.31
CA ASN A 433 -2.02 -18.80 -10.26
C ASN A 433 -0.99 -19.90 -9.97
N LEU A 434 0.29 -19.63 -10.28
CA LEU A 434 1.39 -20.58 -10.16
C LEU A 434 1.62 -20.99 -8.71
N PHE A 435 1.51 -20.03 -7.78
CA PHE A 435 1.58 -20.32 -6.35
C PHE A 435 0.57 -21.41 -5.99
N ALA A 436 -0.73 -21.18 -6.22
CA ALA A 436 -1.78 -22.11 -5.84
C ALA A 436 -1.68 -23.47 -6.55
N ALA A 437 -1.47 -23.45 -7.88
CA ALA A 437 -1.39 -24.67 -8.68
C ALA A 437 -0.27 -25.61 -8.21
N ARG A 438 0.92 -25.07 -7.90
CA ARG A 438 2.05 -25.86 -7.38
C ARG A 438 1.75 -26.47 -6.01
N ARG A 439 1.07 -25.75 -5.12
CA ARG A 439 0.72 -26.28 -3.78
C ARG A 439 -0.31 -27.40 -3.90
N LEU A 440 -1.37 -27.20 -4.69
CA LEU A 440 -2.42 -28.21 -4.88
C LEU A 440 -1.87 -29.50 -5.47
N ALA A 441 -0.98 -29.41 -6.47
CA ALA A 441 -0.30 -30.59 -7.03
C ALA A 441 0.44 -31.38 -5.94
N ARG A 442 1.21 -30.71 -5.08
CA ARG A 442 1.92 -31.37 -3.96
C ARG A 442 0.97 -32.03 -2.95
N LEU A 443 -0.18 -31.41 -2.67
CA LEU A 443 -1.17 -31.97 -1.75
C LEU A 443 -1.80 -33.25 -2.33
N HIS A 444 -2.09 -33.28 -3.64
CA HIS A 444 -2.62 -34.46 -4.31
C HIS A 444 -1.61 -35.61 -4.39
N ASP A 445 -0.35 -35.32 -4.75
CA ASP A 445 0.71 -36.34 -4.82
C ASP A 445 1.02 -36.93 -3.43
N GLY A 446 1.00 -36.09 -2.38
CA GLY A 446 1.15 -36.54 -0.99
C GLY A 446 -0.02 -37.36 -0.46
N GLY A 447 -1.24 -37.13 -0.97
CA GLY A 447 -2.45 -37.88 -0.63
C GLY A 447 -2.47 -39.29 -1.23
N ALA A 448 -2.05 -39.43 -2.49
CA ALA A 448 -1.91 -40.73 -3.16
C ALA A 448 -0.87 -41.62 -2.47
N GLY A 449 0.23 -41.03 -1.99
CA GLY A 449 1.23 -41.74 -1.18
C GLY A 449 0.68 -42.26 0.15
N ARG A 450 -0.14 -41.48 0.87
CA ARG A 450 -0.74 -41.91 2.16
C ARG A 450 -1.81 -42.99 1.99
N LEU A 451 -2.60 -42.96 0.91
CA LEU A 451 -3.55 -44.02 0.58
C LEU A 451 -2.84 -45.34 0.22
N ALA A 452 -1.71 -45.27 -0.48
CA ALA A 452 -0.88 -46.44 -0.75
C ALA A 452 -0.30 -47.04 0.55
N THR A 453 0.15 -46.22 1.50
CA THR A 453 0.68 -46.72 2.79
C THR A 453 -0.41 -47.34 3.67
N LEU A 454 -1.65 -46.81 3.66
CA LEU A 454 -2.79 -47.39 4.37
C LEU A 454 -3.30 -48.69 3.71
N ALA A 455 -3.22 -48.80 2.38
CA ALA A 455 -3.56 -50.03 1.66
C ALA A 455 -2.53 -51.16 1.88
N VAL A 456 -1.24 -50.84 2.02
CA VAL A 456 -0.20 -51.85 2.34
C VAL A 456 -0.30 -52.34 3.79
N ALA A 457 -0.72 -51.46 4.72
CA ALA A 457 -0.93 -51.82 6.14
C ALA A 457 -2.19 -52.65 6.42
N SER A 458 -3.07 -52.86 5.43
CA SER A 458 -4.32 -53.62 5.57
C SER A 458 -4.32 -54.98 4.86
N THR A 459 -3.17 -55.43 4.35
CA THR A 459 -3.00 -56.80 3.83
C THR A 459 -2.76 -57.79 4.97
N PRO A 460 -3.67 -58.72 5.28
CA PRO A 460 -3.41 -59.76 6.28
C PRO A 460 -2.38 -60.74 5.72
N LEU A 461 -1.28 -60.96 6.44
CA LEU A 461 -0.37 -62.08 6.25
C LEU A 461 -1.16 -63.39 6.46
N ALA A 462 -1.60 -64.01 5.37
CA ALA A 462 -2.06 -65.38 5.38
C ALA A 462 -0.84 -66.31 5.51
N ILE A 463 -0.60 -66.76 6.74
CA ILE A 463 0.28 -67.88 7.06
C ILE A 463 -0.46 -69.16 6.66
N ALA A 464 0.14 -69.96 5.77
CA ALA A 464 -0.26 -71.34 5.54
C ALA A 464 0.95 -72.25 5.78
N HIS A 465 0.68 -73.32 6.53
CA HIS A 465 1.59 -74.32 7.07
C HIS A 465 2.33 -75.16 6.03
#